data_AF-A0A3P8S5Z1-F1
#
_entry.id   AF-A0A3P8S5Z1-F1
#
_cell.length_a   1.000
_cell.length_b   1.000
_cell.length_c   1.000
_cell.angle_alpha   90.00
_cell.angle_beta   90.00
_cell.angle_gamma   90.00
#
_symmetry.space_group_name_H-M   'P 1'
#
loop_
_entity.id
_entity.type
_entity.pdbx_description
1 polymer ?
#
loop_
_entity_poly.entity_id
_entity_poly.type
_entity_poly.pdbx_seq_one_letter_code
_entity_poly.pdbx_strand_id
1 'polypeptide(L)'
;TTQQDKSEENVHCPLFQKPKPKISASRRLFLKVFYVKKAMTLLESEKQVRKDERERILSERVPSLQLSGLSLQDLQNLCKELHQKIDVVDEERYDIASKVSKNDMEIQDLSQKIYELKGKMKRPNLKRVRVSADAMLGALLGAKVKESVDFKANLKTVKKEEEKVREVTDWRKNVESMSGMEGRKKLFDAGQ
;
A
#
# COMPACT_ATOMS: atom_id res chain seq x y z
N THR A 1 5.87 -67.18 -1.89
CA THR A 1 5.10 -66.57 -0.78
C THR A 1 6.02 -66.63 0.42
N THR A 2 6.64 -65.55 0.88
CA THR A 2 5.95 -64.41 1.49
C THR A 2 6.83 -63.17 1.38
N GLN A 3 6.16 -62.08 1.01
CA GLN A 3 6.69 -60.74 0.86
C GLN A 3 7.07 -60.12 2.21
N GLN A 4 7.96 -59.13 2.10
CA GLN A 4 8.22 -58.03 3.01
C GLN A 4 7.10 -57.71 4.00
N ASP A 5 7.47 -57.47 5.27
CA ASP A 5 7.05 -56.23 5.90
C ASP A 5 8.12 -55.76 6.88
N LYS A 6 8.87 -54.74 6.45
CA LYS A 6 9.74 -53.95 7.33
C LYS A 6 8.83 -52.91 7.98
N SER A 7 8.29 -53.23 9.15
CA SER A 7 7.75 -52.22 10.06
C SER A 7 8.93 -51.45 10.67
N GLU A 8 9.43 -50.46 9.92
CA GLU A 8 10.19 -49.36 10.49
C GLU A 8 9.25 -48.60 11.43
N GLU A 9 9.23 -48.98 12.70
CA GLU A 9 8.66 -48.18 13.76
C GLU A 9 9.37 -46.83 13.77
N ASN A 10 8.65 -45.84 13.27
CA ASN A 10 9.04 -44.45 13.26
C ASN A 10 9.04 -43.96 14.72
N VAL A 11 10.14 -44.19 15.43
CA VAL A 11 10.38 -43.67 16.78
C VAL A 11 10.56 -42.16 16.66
N HIS A 12 9.44 -41.43 16.62
CA HIS A 12 9.46 -39.99 16.74
C HIS A 12 9.83 -39.62 18.17
N CYS A 13 11.14 -39.43 18.39
CA CYS A 13 11.71 -38.99 19.66
C CYS A 13 11.15 -37.59 20.01
N PRO A 14 10.38 -37.41 21.10
CA PRO A 14 9.72 -36.15 21.42
C PRO A 14 10.66 -35.29 22.27
N LEU A 15 11.85 -34.96 21.75
CA LEU A 15 12.81 -34.12 22.46
C LEU A 15 12.94 -32.77 21.75
N PHE A 16 12.39 -31.75 22.42
CA PHE A 16 12.41 -30.31 22.10
C PHE A 16 11.47 -29.81 20.99
N GLN A 17 10.15 -30.00 21.18
CA GLN A 17 9.18 -29.14 20.48
C GLN A 17 9.24 -27.73 21.07
N LYS A 18 9.70 -26.75 20.27
CA LYS A 18 9.69 -25.33 20.66
C LYS A 18 8.27 -24.93 21.06
N PRO A 19 8.08 -24.19 22.17
CA PRO A 19 6.76 -23.78 22.60
C PRO A 19 6.06 -22.99 21.49
N LYS A 20 4.81 -23.36 21.19
CA LYS A 20 4.01 -22.68 20.17
C LYS A 20 3.93 -21.19 20.56
N PRO A 21 4.26 -20.25 19.65
CA PRO A 21 4.23 -18.84 19.97
C PRO A 21 2.80 -18.41 20.34
N LYS A 22 2.67 -17.61 21.40
CA LYS A 22 1.37 -17.13 21.93
C LYS A 22 0.51 -16.39 20.88
N ILE A 23 1.15 -15.83 19.85
CA ILE A 23 0.51 -15.11 18.75
C ILE A 23 0.81 -15.86 17.45
N SER A 24 -0.21 -16.05 16.61
CA SER A 24 -0.04 -16.67 15.29
C SER A 24 0.78 -15.77 14.35
N ALA A 25 1.48 -16.35 13.39
CA ALA A 25 2.19 -15.59 12.36
C ALA A 25 1.23 -14.68 11.57
N SER A 26 0.02 -15.17 11.27
CA SER A 26 -1.04 -14.41 10.59
C SER A 26 -1.45 -13.17 11.37
N ARG A 27 -1.59 -13.25 12.71
CA ARG A 27 -1.91 -12.08 13.53
C ARG A 27 -0.77 -11.06 13.54
N ARG A 28 0.50 -11.51 13.62
CA ARG A 28 1.66 -10.60 13.52
C ARG A 28 1.71 -9.89 12.18
N LEU A 29 1.46 -10.60 11.07
CA LEU A 29 1.41 -10.01 9.73
C LEU A 29 0.28 -9.01 9.59
N PHE A 30 -0.93 -9.36 10.05
CA PHE A 30 -2.07 -8.45 10.07
C PHE A 30 -1.75 -7.14 10.79
N LEU A 31 -1.14 -7.23 11.97
CA LEU A 31 -0.73 -6.04 12.73
C LEU A 31 0.32 -5.23 11.97
N LYS A 32 1.35 -5.85 11.40
CA LYS A 32 2.35 -5.13 10.58
C LYS A 32 1.71 -4.37 9.43
N VAL A 33 0.83 -5.02 8.66
CA VAL A 33 0.12 -4.39 7.55
C VAL A 33 -0.76 -3.24 8.06
N PHE A 34 -1.47 -3.44 9.16
CA PHE A 34 -2.28 -2.40 9.79
C PHE A 34 -1.44 -1.17 10.19
N TYR A 35 -0.31 -1.39 10.87
CA TYR A 35 0.60 -0.31 11.25
C TYR A 35 1.17 0.43 10.04
N VAL A 36 1.62 -0.29 9.01
CA VAL A 36 2.14 0.34 7.78
C VAL A 36 1.05 1.17 7.09
N LYS A 37 -0.17 0.64 6.96
CA LYS A 37 -1.31 1.40 6.41
C LYS A 37 -1.58 2.67 7.19
N LYS A 38 -1.61 2.60 8.53
CA LYS A 38 -1.82 3.78 9.38
C LYS A 38 -0.67 4.78 9.25
N ALA A 39 0.58 4.32 9.21
CA ALA A 39 1.76 5.16 9.02
C ALA A 39 1.73 5.88 7.67
N MET A 40 1.31 5.22 6.59
CA MET A 40 1.13 5.86 5.28
C MET A 40 0.07 6.97 5.32
N THR A 41 -1.06 6.75 5.99
CA THR A 41 -2.09 7.78 6.17
C THR A 41 -1.55 8.98 6.96
N LEU A 42 -0.82 8.73 8.05
CA LEU A 42 -0.22 9.80 8.85
C LEU A 42 0.82 10.59 8.06
N LEU A 43 1.68 9.91 7.30
CA LEU A 43 2.68 10.55 6.43
C LEU A 43 2.02 11.47 5.40
N GLU A 44 0.91 11.05 4.81
CA GLU A 44 0.20 11.89 3.83
C GLU A 44 -0.46 13.10 4.50
N SER A 45 -1.06 12.93 5.68
CA SER A 45 -1.59 14.06 6.45
C SER A 45 -0.50 15.06 6.84
N GLU A 46 0.69 14.58 7.24
CA GLU A 46 1.82 15.44 7.62
C GLU A 46 2.35 16.22 6.40
N LYS A 47 2.43 15.58 5.23
CA LYS A 47 2.79 16.28 3.98
C LYS A 47 1.80 17.38 3.64
N GLN A 48 0.50 17.14 3.83
CA GLN A 48 -0.51 18.15 3.56
C GLN A 48 -0.37 19.34 4.53
N VAL A 49 -0.28 19.07 5.83
CA VAL A 49 -0.03 20.11 6.85
C VAL A 49 1.23 20.91 6.52
N ARG A 50 2.32 20.25 6.08
CA ARG A 50 3.56 20.95 5.69
C ARG A 50 3.38 21.85 4.47
N LYS A 51 2.55 21.47 3.50
CA LYS A 51 2.24 22.31 2.33
C LYS A 51 1.39 23.50 2.74
N ASP A 52 0.35 23.28 3.53
CA ASP A 52 -0.56 24.33 3.99
C ASP A 52 0.19 25.35 4.85
N GLU A 53 1.08 24.88 5.72
CA GLU A 53 1.93 25.73 6.54
C GLU A 53 2.91 26.54 5.70
N ARG A 54 3.50 25.93 4.65
CA ARG A 54 4.35 26.65 3.70
C ARG A 54 3.58 27.78 3.02
N GLU A 55 2.36 27.52 2.55
CA GLU A 55 1.51 28.53 1.90
C GLU A 55 1.14 29.65 2.88
N ARG A 56 0.79 29.30 4.12
CA ARG A 56 0.52 30.26 5.20
C ARG A 56 1.70 31.19 5.47
N ILE A 57 2.90 30.63 5.64
CA ILE A 57 4.11 31.43 5.88
C ILE A 57 4.44 32.31 4.66
N LEU A 58 4.31 31.78 3.44
CA LEU A 58 4.61 32.54 2.22
C LEU A 58 3.63 33.69 2.00
N SER A 59 2.34 33.47 2.24
CA SER A 59 1.32 34.53 2.14
C SER A 59 1.52 35.65 3.18
N GLU A 60 2.01 35.32 4.38
CA GLU A 60 2.36 36.32 5.40
C GLU A 60 3.64 37.09 5.04
N ARG A 61 4.68 36.38 4.59
CA ARG A 61 6.01 36.97 4.32
C ARG A 61 6.09 37.70 2.98
N VAL A 62 5.36 37.23 1.98
CA VAL A 62 5.36 37.73 0.61
C VAL A 62 3.91 37.88 0.15
N PRO A 63 3.18 38.87 0.68
CA PRO A 63 1.82 39.17 0.22
C PRO A 63 1.83 39.62 -1.25
N SER A 64 0.66 39.52 -1.91
CA SER A 64 0.53 39.94 -3.30
C SER A 64 0.80 41.44 -3.45
N LEU A 65 1.61 41.80 -4.45
CA LEU A 65 1.97 43.18 -4.70
C LEU A 65 0.75 43.94 -5.25
N GLN A 66 0.31 44.97 -4.51
CA GLN A 66 -0.72 45.90 -4.97
C GLN A 66 -0.04 47.08 -5.63
N LEU A 67 0.00 47.06 -6.97
CA LEU A 67 0.68 48.10 -7.75
C LEU A 67 -0.27 49.23 -8.21
N SER A 68 -1.57 49.01 -8.11
CA SER A 68 -2.59 49.97 -8.53
C SER A 68 -2.65 51.16 -7.58
N GLY A 69 -2.74 52.37 -8.14
CA GLY A 69 -2.89 53.61 -7.36
C GLY A 69 -1.61 54.17 -6.73
N LEU A 70 -0.45 53.51 -6.94
CA LEU A 70 0.85 54.05 -6.53
C LEU A 70 1.32 55.16 -7.48
N SER A 71 1.94 56.20 -6.92
CA SER A 71 2.63 57.21 -7.73
C SER A 71 3.94 56.64 -8.30
N LEU A 72 4.52 57.32 -9.29
CA LEU A 72 5.83 56.94 -9.85
C LEU A 72 6.92 56.89 -8.76
N GLN A 73 6.90 57.84 -7.82
CA GLN A 73 7.88 57.90 -6.74
C GLN A 73 7.73 56.71 -5.78
N ASP A 74 6.49 56.36 -5.42
CA ASP A 74 6.23 55.23 -4.52
C ASP A 74 6.64 53.91 -5.18
N LEU A 75 6.40 53.77 -6.49
CA LEU A 75 6.83 52.60 -7.25
C LEU A 75 8.37 52.47 -7.29
N GLN A 76 9.08 53.59 -7.50
CA GLN A 76 10.55 53.60 -7.46
C GLN A 76 11.09 53.23 -6.06
N ASN A 77 10.44 53.72 -5.00
CA ASN A 77 10.82 53.39 -3.62
C ASN A 77 10.59 51.89 -3.34
N LEU A 78 9.42 51.36 -3.72
CA LEU A 78 9.11 49.94 -3.60
C LEU A 78 10.12 49.05 -4.34
N CYS A 79 10.51 49.41 -5.56
CA CYS A 79 11.52 48.67 -6.31
C CYS A 79 12.88 48.62 -5.57
N LYS A 80 13.31 49.73 -4.97
CA LYS A 80 14.56 49.80 -4.19
C LYS A 80 14.46 48.95 -2.91
N GLU A 81 13.34 49.02 -2.20
CA GLU A 81 13.09 48.21 -1.00
C GLU A 81 13.08 46.72 -1.31
N LEU A 82 12.41 46.30 -2.40
CA LEU A 82 12.39 44.90 -2.82
C LEU A 82 13.78 44.41 -3.20
N HIS A 83 14.56 45.25 -3.89
CA HIS A 83 15.94 44.90 -4.24
C HIS A 83 16.80 44.67 -2.99
N GLN A 84 16.75 45.58 -2.01
CA GLN A 84 17.48 45.42 -0.76
C GLN A 84 17.02 44.17 0.02
N LYS A 85 15.72 43.88 0.03
CA LYS A 85 15.17 42.67 0.68
C LYS A 85 15.67 41.39 0.00
N ILE A 86 15.84 41.38 -1.32
CA ILE A 86 16.37 40.22 -2.05
C ILE A 86 17.77 39.88 -1.56
N ASP A 87 18.65 40.87 -1.39
CA ASP A 87 20.02 40.63 -0.91
C ASP A 87 20.03 40.00 0.49
N VAL A 88 19.24 40.53 1.42
CA VAL A 88 19.13 39.99 2.79
C VAL A 88 18.57 38.57 2.78
N VAL A 89 17.51 38.31 2.01
CA VAL A 89 16.88 36.98 1.95
C VAL A 89 17.79 35.95 1.27
N ASP A 90 18.59 36.36 0.28
CA ASP A 90 19.54 35.43 -0.36
C ASP A 90 20.70 35.06 0.58
N GLU A 91 21.17 36.00 1.39
CA GLU A 91 22.13 35.71 2.47
C GLU A 91 21.56 34.71 3.48
N GLU A 92 20.35 34.95 3.98
CA GLU A 92 19.66 34.00 4.89
C GLU A 92 19.46 32.62 4.24
N ARG A 93 19.09 32.59 2.96
CA ARG A 93 18.94 31.34 2.18
C ARG A 93 20.26 30.61 2.07
N TYR A 94 21.37 31.32 1.83
CA TYR A 94 22.70 30.74 1.74
C TYR A 94 23.13 30.11 3.07
N ASP A 95 22.91 30.80 4.19
CA ASP A 95 23.21 30.29 5.52
C ASP A 95 22.43 29.02 5.86
N ILE A 96 21.14 28.99 5.53
CA ILE A 96 20.29 27.81 5.72
C ILE A 96 20.80 26.66 4.83
N ALA A 97 21.11 26.92 3.56
CA ALA A 97 21.64 25.91 2.64
C ALA A 97 22.97 25.33 3.13
N SER A 98 23.87 26.17 3.67
CA SER A 98 25.13 25.73 4.26
C SER A 98 24.91 24.80 5.45
N LYS A 99 23.96 25.12 6.34
CA LYS A 99 23.59 24.26 7.48
C LYS A 99 23.01 22.92 7.02
N VAL A 100 22.12 22.93 6.03
CA VAL A 100 21.57 21.69 5.45
C VAL A 100 22.67 20.83 4.83
N SER A 101 23.58 21.44 4.06
CA SER A 101 24.70 20.72 3.45
C SER A 101 25.63 20.07 4.48
N LYS A 102 25.91 20.73 5.60
CA LYS A 102 26.68 20.15 6.71
C LYS A 102 25.97 18.93 7.31
N ASN A 103 24.66 19.04 7.54
CA ASN A 103 23.87 17.92 8.05
C ASN A 103 23.84 16.75 7.07
N ASP A 104 23.72 17.00 5.76
CA ASP A 104 23.73 15.96 4.73
C ASP A 104 25.07 15.22 4.71
N MET A 105 26.19 15.94 4.82
CA MET A 105 27.52 15.36 4.93
C MET A 105 27.66 14.49 6.18
N GLU A 106 27.16 14.95 7.33
CA GLU A 106 27.18 14.18 8.58
C GLU A 106 26.30 12.92 8.47
N ILE A 107 25.09 13.04 7.92
CA ILE A 107 24.20 11.88 7.68
C ILE A 107 24.87 10.87 6.76
N GLN A 108 25.57 11.32 5.71
CA GLN A 108 26.30 10.44 4.80
C GLN A 108 27.43 9.69 5.52
N ASP A 109 28.24 10.40 6.31
CA ASP A 109 29.33 9.81 7.09
C ASP A 109 28.80 8.80 8.11
N LEU A 110 27.75 9.16 8.86
CA LEU A 110 27.09 8.26 9.82
C LEU A 110 26.50 7.04 9.13
N SER A 111 25.86 7.22 7.97
CA SER A 111 25.31 6.12 7.17
C SER A 111 26.40 5.15 6.70
N GLN A 112 27.56 5.67 6.31
CA GLN A 112 28.71 4.87 5.91
C GLN A 112 29.30 4.11 7.12
N LYS A 113 29.45 4.76 8.28
CA LYS A 113 29.88 4.11 9.53
C LYS A 113 28.92 2.99 9.94
N ILE A 114 27.61 3.23 9.88
CA ILE A 114 26.59 2.20 10.14
C ILE A 114 26.76 1.02 9.16
N TYR A 115 27.03 1.30 7.89
CA TYR A 115 27.25 0.26 6.89
C TYR A 115 28.47 -0.61 7.22
N GLU A 116 29.58 0.00 7.64
CA GLU A 116 30.80 -0.71 8.05
C GLU A 116 30.58 -1.55 9.33
N LEU A 117 29.89 -0.97 10.32
CA LEU A 117 29.58 -1.62 11.61
C LEU A 117 28.60 -2.79 11.48
N LYS A 118 27.62 -2.72 10.58
CA LYS A 118 26.72 -3.86 10.27
C LYS A 118 27.46 -5.06 9.66
N GLY A 119 28.78 -4.94 9.46
CA GLY A 119 29.62 -5.90 8.78
C GLY A 119 29.38 -5.87 7.29
N LYS A 120 30.31 -6.42 6.50
CA LYS A 120 30.10 -6.69 5.07
C LYS A 120 28.99 -7.74 4.88
N MET A 121 27.73 -7.45 5.22
CA MET A 121 26.63 -8.00 4.45
C MET A 121 26.96 -7.63 3.02
N LYS A 122 27.32 -8.63 2.21
CA LYS A 122 27.76 -8.42 0.83
C LYS A 122 26.75 -7.46 0.22
N ARG A 123 27.21 -6.25 -0.13
CA ARG A 123 26.42 -5.33 -0.96
C ARG A 123 25.93 -6.23 -2.09
N PRO A 124 24.62 -6.45 -2.27
CA PRO A 124 24.15 -7.20 -3.41
C PRO A 124 24.83 -6.56 -4.63
N ASN A 125 25.58 -7.33 -5.42
CA ASN A 125 26.36 -6.78 -6.53
C ASN A 125 25.47 -5.79 -7.28
N LEU A 126 25.97 -4.58 -7.54
CA LEU A 126 25.23 -3.53 -8.26
C LEU A 126 24.84 -4.09 -9.62
N LYS A 127 23.65 -4.69 -9.71
CA LYS A 127 23.09 -5.16 -10.97
C LYS A 127 22.74 -3.91 -11.75
N ARG A 128 23.13 -3.85 -13.02
CA ARG A 128 22.64 -2.83 -13.95
C ARG A 128 21.11 -2.98 -14.00
N VAL A 129 20.40 -2.18 -13.22
CA VAL A 129 18.94 -2.13 -13.23
C VAL A 129 18.56 -1.48 -14.54
N ARG A 130 18.10 -2.29 -15.50
CA ARG A 130 17.45 -1.75 -16.70
C ARG A 130 16.16 -1.09 -16.25
N VAL A 131 15.76 -0.01 -16.92
CA VAL A 131 14.48 0.67 -16.70
C VAL A 131 13.39 -0.41 -16.59
N SER A 132 12.61 -0.39 -15.50
CA SER A 132 11.60 -1.42 -15.26
C SER A 132 10.59 -1.44 -16.42
N ALA A 133 10.00 -2.60 -16.69
CA ALA A 133 8.95 -2.72 -17.70
C ALA A 133 7.85 -1.67 -17.45
N ASP A 134 7.48 -1.44 -16.18
CA ASP A 134 6.49 -0.43 -15.79
C ASP A 134 6.90 1.00 -16.12
N ALA A 135 8.18 1.34 -15.95
CA ALA A 135 8.67 2.67 -16.29
C ALA A 135 8.76 2.86 -17.80
N MET A 136 9.14 1.82 -18.56
CA MET A 136 9.11 1.86 -20.03
C MET A 136 7.68 1.91 -20.57
N LEU A 137 6.77 1.07 -20.04
CA LEU A 137 5.38 1.00 -20.47
C LEU A 137 4.59 2.25 -20.06
N GLY A 138 4.85 2.81 -18.88
CA GLY A 138 4.27 4.09 -18.47
C GLY A 138 4.71 5.26 -19.35
N ALA A 139 5.97 5.25 -19.80
CA ALA A 139 6.49 6.26 -20.72
C ALA A 139 5.99 6.09 -22.17
N LEU A 140 5.83 4.84 -22.64
CA LEU A 140 5.43 4.54 -24.03
C LEU A 140 3.90 4.50 -24.24
N LEU A 141 3.13 4.08 -23.24
CA LEU A 141 1.70 3.79 -23.37
C LEU A 141 0.81 4.66 -22.45
N GLY A 142 1.41 5.53 -21.65
CA GLY A 142 0.70 6.44 -20.75
C GLY A 142 -0.15 5.71 -19.70
N ALA A 143 -1.14 6.41 -19.13
CA ALA A 143 -1.96 5.92 -18.02
C ALA A 143 -2.85 4.70 -18.33
N LYS A 144 -2.91 4.24 -19.59
CA LYS A 144 -3.81 3.17 -20.04
C LYS A 144 -3.36 1.77 -19.60
N VAL A 145 -2.09 1.59 -19.22
CA VAL A 145 -1.51 0.31 -18.72
C VAL A 145 -1.19 0.39 -17.22
N LYS A 146 -1.88 1.26 -16.48
CA LYS A 146 -1.79 1.32 -15.02
C LYS A 146 -2.66 0.26 -14.33
N GLU A 147 -3.09 -0.77 -15.06
CA GLU A 147 -3.64 -1.99 -14.45
C GLU A 147 -2.46 -2.79 -13.90
N SER A 148 -2.15 -2.51 -12.64
CA SER A 148 -1.32 -3.28 -11.72
C SER A 148 -0.52 -4.41 -12.36
N VAL A 149 0.79 -4.22 -12.49
CA VAL A 149 1.75 -5.33 -12.56
C VAL A 149 1.89 -5.97 -11.17
N ASP A 150 0.78 -6.04 -10.45
CA ASP A 150 0.64 -6.86 -9.27
C ASP A 150 0.68 -8.30 -9.78
N PHE A 151 1.61 -9.09 -9.23
CA PHE A 151 1.66 -10.54 -9.44
C PHE A 151 0.28 -11.22 -9.23
N LYS A 152 -0.59 -10.57 -8.46
CA LYS A 152 -1.96 -10.98 -8.17
C LYS A 152 -2.95 -10.76 -9.32
N ALA A 153 -2.71 -9.82 -10.24
CA ALA A 153 -3.62 -9.53 -11.35
C ALA A 153 -3.60 -10.59 -12.46
N ASN A 154 -2.47 -11.31 -12.62
CA ASN A 154 -2.30 -12.36 -13.63
C ASN A 154 -2.71 -13.78 -13.16
N LEU A 155 -3.17 -13.93 -11.92
CA LEU A 155 -3.70 -15.21 -11.45
C LEU A 155 -5.17 -15.30 -11.86
N LYS A 156 -5.52 -16.25 -12.75
CA LYS A 156 -6.92 -16.59 -13.06
C LYS A 156 -7.62 -17.01 -11.77
N THR A 157 -8.42 -16.12 -11.18
CA THR A 157 -9.44 -16.52 -10.21
C THR A 157 -10.41 -17.44 -10.96
N VAL A 158 -10.56 -18.69 -10.51
CA VAL A 158 -11.70 -19.52 -10.93
C VAL A 158 -12.93 -18.71 -10.56
N LYS A 159 -13.64 -18.18 -11.57
CA LYS A 159 -14.97 -17.64 -11.37
C LYS A 159 -15.76 -18.79 -10.74
N LYS A 160 -16.02 -18.69 -9.44
CA LYS A 160 -17.11 -19.46 -8.85
C LYS A 160 -18.30 -19.02 -9.69
N GLU A 161 -18.84 -19.92 -10.52
CA GLU A 161 -20.06 -19.64 -11.26
C GLU A 161 -21.02 -19.02 -10.24
N GLU A 162 -21.51 -17.82 -10.56
CA GLU A 162 -22.65 -17.28 -9.83
C GLU A 162 -23.74 -18.33 -9.99
N GLU A 163 -23.92 -19.13 -8.94
CA GLU A 163 -25.02 -20.05 -8.80
C GLU A 163 -26.25 -19.18 -9.03
N LYS A 164 -26.88 -19.36 -10.20
CA LYS A 164 -28.13 -18.71 -10.55
C LYS A 164 -28.99 -18.81 -9.31
N VAL A 165 -29.27 -17.67 -8.67
CA VAL A 165 -30.21 -17.57 -7.58
C VAL A 165 -31.55 -17.96 -8.19
N ARG A 166 -31.82 -19.27 -8.21
CA ARG A 166 -33.17 -19.79 -8.36
C ARG A 166 -33.87 -19.24 -7.14
N GLU A 167 -34.80 -18.33 -7.36
CA GLU A 167 -35.70 -17.83 -6.32
C GLU A 167 -36.12 -19.02 -5.46
N VAL A 168 -35.61 -19.06 -4.24
CA VAL A 168 -35.99 -20.05 -3.24
C VAL A 168 -37.40 -19.66 -2.83
N THR A 169 -38.37 -20.12 -3.61
CA THR A 169 -39.76 -20.14 -3.19
C THR A 169 -39.84 -21.14 -2.03
N ASP A 170 -40.35 -20.62 -0.92
CA ASP A 170 -40.47 -21.21 0.42
C ASP A 170 -40.71 -22.74 0.38
N TRP A 171 -39.78 -23.51 0.97
CA TRP A 171 -39.82 -24.99 1.02
C TRP A 171 -41.11 -25.52 1.67
N ARG A 172 -41.83 -24.70 2.43
CA ARG A 172 -43.15 -25.04 3.00
C ARG A 172 -44.21 -25.33 1.94
N LYS A 173 -44.19 -24.67 0.78
CA LYS A 173 -45.24 -24.83 -0.25
C LYS A 173 -45.19 -26.16 -1.01
N ASN A 174 -44.02 -26.79 -1.10
CA ASN A 174 -43.84 -28.07 -1.78
C ASN A 174 -44.27 -29.28 -0.92
N VAL A 175 -44.35 -29.09 0.41
CA VAL A 175 -44.73 -30.17 1.35
C VAL A 175 -46.25 -30.22 1.53
N GLU A 176 -46.94 -29.07 1.59
CA GLU A 176 -48.41 -29.02 1.69
C GLU A 176 -49.13 -29.57 0.45
N SER A 177 -48.52 -29.47 -0.73
CA SER A 177 -49.07 -30.01 -1.98
C SER A 177 -49.03 -31.56 -2.05
N MET A 178 -48.30 -32.21 -1.15
CA MET A 178 -48.18 -33.68 -1.07
C MET A 178 -48.94 -34.30 0.11
N SER A 179 -49.51 -33.50 1.01
CA SER A 179 -50.16 -33.97 2.25
C SER A 179 -51.64 -34.38 2.09
N GLY A 180 -52.16 -34.44 0.86
CA GLY A 180 -53.60 -34.62 0.60
C GLY A 180 -54.03 -35.96 -0.01
N MET A 181 -53.13 -36.93 -0.20
CA MET A 181 -53.45 -38.21 -0.86
C MET A 181 -53.64 -39.38 0.12
N GLU A 182 -54.41 -39.17 1.19
CA GLU A 182 -54.86 -40.24 2.08
C GLU A 182 -56.29 -40.67 1.74
N GLY A 183 -56.42 -41.32 0.59
CA GLY A 183 -57.66 -41.89 0.10
C GLY A 183 -57.38 -43.20 -0.65
N ARG A 184 -58.02 -44.29 -0.22
CA ARG A 184 -57.89 -45.65 -0.76
C ARG A 184 -58.00 -45.66 -2.29
N LYS A 185 -56.88 -45.95 -2.97
CA LYS A 185 -56.82 -46.15 -4.43
C LYS A 185 -57.59 -47.42 -4.80
N LYS A 186 -58.84 -47.28 -5.23
CA LYS A 186 -59.61 -48.39 -5.82
C LYS A 186 -59.03 -48.68 -7.21
N LEU A 187 -58.32 -49.80 -7.33
CA LEU A 187 -58.02 -50.42 -8.62
C LEU A 187 -59.17 -51.38 -8.93
N PHE A 188 -59.97 -51.07 -9.94
CA PHE A 188 -60.74 -52.10 -10.64
C PHE A 188 -60.01 -52.39 -11.94
N ASP A 189 -59.65 -53.65 -12.12
CA ASP A 189 -59.03 -54.22 -13.31
C ASP A 189 -60.10 -54.39 -14.39
N ALA A 190 -59.88 -53.85 -15.59
CA ALA A 190 -60.78 -53.98 -16.72
C ALA A 190 -60.09 -54.84 -17.79
N GLY A 191 -60.17 -56.14 -17.58
CA GLY A 191 -59.90 -57.18 -18.56
C GLY A 191 -61.08 -58.13 -18.68
N GLN A 192 -62.18 -57.66 -19.29
CA GLN A 192 -62.91 -58.37 -20.36
C GLN A 192 -63.74 -57.38 -21.17
#